data_AF-A0A2A4XYZ9-F1
#
_entry.id   AF-A0A2A4XYZ9-F1
#
_cell.length_a   1.000
_cell.length_b   1.000
_cell.length_c   1.000
_cell.angle_alpha   90.00
_cell.angle_beta   90.00
_cell.angle_gamma   90.00
#
_symmetry.space_group_name_H-M   'P 1'
#
loop_
_entity.id
_entity.type
_entity.pdbx_description
1 polymer ?
#
loop_
_entity_poly.entity_id
_entity_poly.type
_entity_poly.pdbx_seq_one_letter_code
_entity_poly.pdbx_strand_id
1 'polypeptide(L)'
;AVVNLHERGIMLLSPGVKVYAGQVVGEHNRANDIEVNAVRVKKLDNMRAACKDATVSIKQPKDLSLEQSLEYIDDDELVELTPKSIRIRKVELNESMRRRTQRQEKSKALGK
;
A
#
# COMPACT_ATOMS: atom_id res chain seq x y z
N ALA A 1 -2.79 3.22 -12.79
CA ALA A 1 -1.95 2.82 -11.65
C ALA A 1 -2.52 1.59 -10.97
N VAL A 2 -3.78 1.64 -10.52
CA VAL A 2 -4.46 0.56 -9.80
C VAL A 2 -4.36 -0.80 -10.49
N VAL A 3 -4.49 -0.88 -11.81
CA VAL A 3 -4.33 -2.14 -12.59
C VAL A 3 -2.99 -2.83 -12.34
N ASN A 4 -1.87 -2.11 -12.48
CA ASN A 4 -0.53 -2.69 -12.30
C ASN A 4 -0.25 -3.07 -10.84
N LEU A 5 -0.96 -2.43 -9.89
CA LEU A 5 -0.79 -2.74 -8.49
C LEU A 5 -1.52 -4.03 -8.10
N HIS A 6 -2.62 -4.38 -8.78
CA HIS A 6 -3.29 -5.68 -8.61
C HIS A 6 -2.42 -6.86 -9.04
N GLU A 7 -1.45 -6.67 -9.94
CA GLU A 7 -0.48 -7.71 -10.29
C GLU A 7 0.56 -7.93 -9.19
N ARG A 8 0.77 -6.93 -8.33
CA ARG A 8 1.78 -6.96 -7.26
C ARG A 8 1.24 -7.45 -5.93
N GLY A 9 -0.08 -7.51 -5.77
CA GLY A 9 -0.67 -7.71 -4.45
C GLY A 9 -2.19 -7.77 -4.43
N ILE A 10 -2.70 -7.99 -3.22
CA ILE A 10 -4.13 -7.93 -2.91
C ILE A 10 -4.45 -6.52 -2.41
N MET A 11 -5.45 -5.88 -3.01
CA MET A 11 -5.87 -4.55 -2.56
C MET A 11 -6.75 -4.62 -1.32
N LEU A 12 -6.57 -3.66 -0.42
CA LEU A 12 -7.43 -3.43 0.74
C LEU A 12 -8.44 -2.31 0.49
N LEU A 13 -8.24 -1.53 -0.58
CA LEU A 13 -9.04 -0.35 -0.89
C LEU A 13 -9.72 -0.49 -2.24
N SER A 14 -10.98 -0.08 -2.29
CA SER A 14 -11.73 0.05 -3.53
C SER A 14 -11.14 1.14 -4.46
N PRO A 15 -11.21 0.96 -5.79
CA PRO A 15 -10.88 2.02 -6.74
C PRO A 15 -11.70 3.29 -6.45
N GLY A 16 -11.03 4.45 -6.41
CA GLY A 16 -11.68 5.74 -6.16
C GLY A 16 -11.70 6.18 -4.70
N VAL A 17 -11.25 5.33 -3.76
CA VAL A 17 -11.06 5.74 -2.36
C VAL A 17 -9.95 6.78 -2.25
N LYS A 18 -10.20 7.84 -1.47
CA LYS A 18 -9.20 8.86 -1.17
C LYS A 18 -8.13 8.27 -0.26
N VAL A 19 -6.87 8.43 -0.67
CA VAL A 19 -5.71 7.95 0.07
C VAL A 19 -4.78 9.10 0.46
N TYR A 20 -4.02 8.91 1.53
CA TYR A 20 -2.99 9.84 1.98
C TYR A 20 -1.61 9.16 2.08
N ALA A 21 -0.56 9.96 2.20
CA ALA A 21 0.81 9.46 2.28
C ALA A 21 1.02 8.58 3.51
N GLY A 22 1.57 7.38 3.34
CA GLY A 22 1.82 6.42 4.41
C GLY A 22 0.61 5.58 4.82
N GLN A 23 -0.54 5.74 4.16
CA GLN A 23 -1.65 4.79 4.26
C GLN A 23 -1.31 3.49 3.52
N VAL A 24 -1.62 2.35 4.13
CA VAL A 24 -1.48 1.03 3.51
C VAL A 24 -2.64 0.80 2.56
N VAL A 25 -2.32 0.45 1.31
CA VAL A 25 -3.31 0.32 0.22
C VAL A 25 -3.59 -1.13 -0.17
N GLY A 26 -2.70 -2.05 0.22
CA GLY A 26 -2.75 -3.44 -0.18
C GLY A 26 -1.61 -4.26 0.42
N GLU A 27 -1.75 -5.57 0.37
CA GLU A 27 -0.75 -6.56 0.74
C GLU A 27 0.14 -6.88 -0.47
N HIS A 28 1.45 -6.83 -0.29
CA HIS A 28 2.39 -7.20 -1.34
C HIS A 28 2.59 -8.71 -1.38
N ASN A 29 2.72 -9.30 -2.59
CA ASN A 29 2.95 -10.74 -2.77
C ASN A 29 4.30 -11.23 -2.21
N ARG A 30 5.16 -10.34 -1.72
CA ARG A 30 6.47 -10.66 -1.14
C ARG A 30 6.57 -10.03 0.24
N ALA A 31 7.41 -10.60 1.09
CA ALA A 31 7.65 -10.16 2.47
C ALA A 31 8.32 -8.76 2.61
N ASN A 32 8.60 -8.07 1.52
CA ASN A 32 9.19 -6.73 1.57
C ASN A 32 8.12 -5.68 1.27
N ASP A 33 8.16 -4.58 2.01
CA ASP A 33 7.29 -3.44 1.72
C ASP A 33 7.68 -2.77 0.40
N ILE A 34 6.66 -2.29 -0.33
CA ILE A 34 6.85 -1.45 -1.51
C ILE A 34 6.02 -0.19 -1.39
N GLU A 35 6.65 0.92 -1.74
CA GLU A 35 5.96 2.20 -1.79
C GLU A 35 5.42 2.43 -3.19
N VAL A 36 4.15 2.76 -3.26
CA VAL A 36 3.43 2.87 -4.52
C VAL A 36 2.60 4.13 -4.56
N ASN A 37 2.52 4.73 -5.74
CA ASN A 37 1.61 5.83 -5.98
C ASN A 37 0.30 5.29 -6.54
N ALA A 38 -0.75 5.27 -5.71
CA ALA A 38 -2.08 4.81 -6.09
C ALA A 38 -2.90 5.85 -6.88
N VAL A 39 -2.55 7.14 -6.79
CA VAL A 39 -3.33 8.27 -7.33
C VAL A 39 -2.93 8.63 -8.76
N ARG A 40 -1.65 8.44 -9.12
CA ARG A 40 -1.14 8.92 -10.40
C ARG A 40 -1.69 8.11 -11.56
N VAL A 41 -2.31 8.78 -12.54
CA VAL A 41 -2.60 8.21 -13.85
C VAL A 41 -1.26 7.97 -14.56
N LYS A 42 -1.00 6.72 -14.95
CA LYS A 42 0.22 6.39 -15.71
C LYS A 42 0.11 7.10 -17.05
N LYS A 43 1.06 7.97 -17.37
CA LYS A 43 1.18 8.55 -18.71
C LYS A 43 1.50 7.40 -19.67
N LEU A 44 0.60 7.12 -20.62
CA LEU A 44 0.67 6.03 -21.59
C LEU A 44 1.72 6.32 -22.69
N ASP A 45 2.90 6.86 -22.36
CA ASP A 45 3.83 7.33 -23.40
C ASP A 45 4.74 6.22 -23.96
N ASN A 46 4.79 5.03 -23.35
CA ASN A 46 5.61 3.91 -23.82
C ASN A 46 4.80 2.61 -24.03
N MET A 47 3.70 2.67 -24.79
CA MET A 47 3.10 1.47 -25.38
C MET A 47 2.84 1.69 -26.87
N ARG A 48 3.91 1.58 -27.66
CA ARG A 48 3.76 1.23 -29.08
C ARG A 48 3.18 -0.18 -29.14
N ALA A 49 2.28 -0.39 -30.10
CA ALA A 49 1.69 -1.64 -30.57
C ALA A 49 0.28 -1.97 -30.05
N ALA A 50 -0.65 -1.78 -30.99
CA ALA A 50 -1.77 -2.66 -31.31
C ALA A 50 -2.91 -2.81 -30.29
N CYS A 51 -4.00 -2.10 -30.59
CA CYS A 51 -5.37 -2.63 -30.59
C CYS A 51 -5.68 -3.64 -29.48
N LYS A 52 -5.88 -3.18 -28.24
CA LYS A 52 -6.60 -3.91 -27.19
C LYS A 52 -7.31 -2.91 -26.28
N ASP A 53 -8.57 -2.64 -26.58
CA ASP A 53 -9.56 -2.25 -25.56
C ASP A 53 -9.77 -3.47 -24.65
N ALA A 54 -8.80 -3.71 -23.76
CA ALA A 54 -8.91 -4.72 -22.73
C ALA A 54 -9.71 -4.10 -21.58
N THR A 55 -10.97 -4.50 -21.43
CA THR A 55 -11.71 -4.28 -20.18
C THR A 55 -10.92 -4.94 -19.05
N VAL A 56 -10.21 -4.13 -18.27
CA VAL A 56 -9.38 -4.65 -17.18
C VAL A 56 -10.31 -5.06 -16.05
N SER A 57 -10.42 -6.37 -15.83
CA SER A 57 -11.10 -6.93 -14.66
C SER A 57 -10.24 -6.69 -13.43
N ILE A 58 -10.75 -5.91 -12.49
CA ILE A 58 -10.11 -5.61 -11.21
C ILE A 58 -10.64 -6.61 -10.18
N LYS A 59 -9.74 -7.31 -9.47
CA LYS A 59 -10.13 -8.21 -8.38
C LYS A 59 -10.78 -7.39 -7.26
N GLN A 60 -11.80 -7.97 -6.62
CA GLN A 60 -12.43 -7.33 -5.48
C GLN A 60 -11.40 -7.09 -4.37
N PRO A 61 -11.35 -5.89 -3.77
CA PRO A 61 -10.51 -5.63 -2.62
C PRO A 61 -10.97 -6.43 -1.41
N LYS A 62 -10.03 -6.75 -0.52
CA LYS A 62 -10.31 -7.41 0.75
C LYS A 62 -10.70 -6.36 1.78
N ASP A 63 -11.97 -6.35 2.16
CA ASP A 63 -12.45 -5.53 3.28
C ASP A 63 -12.09 -6.23 4.59
N LEU A 64 -11.27 -5.57 5.42
CA LEU A 64 -10.89 -6.09 6.73
C LEU A 64 -11.85 -5.58 7.81
N SER A 65 -12.28 -6.49 8.69
CA SER A 65 -12.94 -6.09 9.94
C SER A 65 -11.95 -5.42 10.89
N LEU A 66 -12.45 -4.88 12.00
CA LEU A 66 -11.59 -4.27 13.03
C LEU A 66 -10.61 -5.30 13.61
N GLU A 67 -11.14 -6.47 13.95
CA GLU A 67 -10.39 -7.57 14.54
C GLU A 67 -9.33 -8.08 13.56
N GLN A 68 -9.70 -8.25 12.29
CA GLN A 68 -8.76 -8.64 11.24
C GLN A 68 -7.70 -7.57 10.99
N SER A 69 -8.05 -6.29 11.11
CA SER A 69 -7.09 -5.19 10.96
C SER A 69 -6.08 -5.16 12.10
N LEU A 70 -6.52 -5.48 13.33
CA LEU A 70 -5.66 -5.58 14.50
C LEU A 70 -4.72 -6.79 14.43
N GLU A 71 -5.19 -7.91 13.85
CA GLU A 71 -4.35 -9.08 13.58
C GLU A 71 -3.37 -8.86 12.42
N TYR A 72 -3.72 -7.96 11.49
CA TYR A 72 -2.91 -7.70 10.29
C TYR A 72 -1.71 -6.78 10.52
N ILE A 73 -1.81 -5.81 11.44
CA ILE A 73 -0.78 -4.79 11.61
C ILE A 73 0.51 -5.33 12.25
N ASP A 74 1.64 -4.78 11.82
CA ASP A 74 2.96 -4.96 12.46
C ASP A 74 3.28 -3.84 13.46
N ASP A 75 4.41 -3.97 14.18
CA ASP A 75 4.89 -3.01 15.19
C ASP A 75 5.12 -1.59 14.64
N ASP A 76 5.38 -1.43 13.34
CA ASP A 76 5.57 -0.12 12.67
C ASP A 76 4.28 0.42 12.03
N GLU A 77 3.14 -0.21 12.31
CA GLU A 77 1.82 0.11 11.76
C GLU A 77 0.80 0.46 12.84
N LEU A 78 -0.23 1.18 12.43
CA LEU A 78 -1.34 1.61 13.27
C LEU A 78 -2.66 1.45 12.52
N VAL A 79 -3.69 1.01 13.23
CA VAL A 79 -5.07 1.06 12.77
C VAL A 79 -5.67 2.41 13.13
N GLU A 80 -6.01 3.21 12.12
CA GLU A 80 -6.75 4.44 12.26
C GLU A 80 -8.26 4.14 12.24
N LEU A 81 -8.93 4.45 13.35
CA LEU A 81 -10.36 4.21 13.53
C LEU A 81 -11.15 5.51 13.47
N THR A 82 -12.14 5.53 12.59
CA THR A 82 -13.17 6.58 12.54
C THR A 82 -14.54 5.92 12.54
N PRO A 83 -15.61 6.60 12.98
CA PRO A 83 -16.96 6.00 13.01
C PRO A 83 -17.46 5.47 11.67
N LYS A 84 -16.87 5.92 10.55
CA LYS A 84 -17.26 5.54 9.19
C LYS A 84 -16.24 4.64 8.49
N SER A 85 -15.04 4.47 9.03
CA SER A 85 -13.95 3.79 8.32
C SER A 85 -12.85 3.28 9.24
N ILE A 86 -12.33 2.12 8.90
CA ILE A 86 -11.13 1.51 9.47
C ILE A 86 -10.04 1.62 8.40
N ARG A 87 -8.86 2.13 8.76
CA ARG A 87 -7.73 2.25 7.84
C ARG A 87 -6.46 1.74 8.51
N ILE A 88 -5.56 1.20 7.71
CA ILE A 88 -4.22 0.84 8.17
C ILE A 88 -3.23 1.86 7.61
N ARG A 89 -2.31 2.30 8.47
CA ARG A 89 -1.26 3.26 8.12
C ARG A 89 0.02 2.88 8.84
N LYS A 90 1.13 3.37 8.34
CA LYS A 90 2.41 3.28 9.05
C LYS A 90 2.52 4.39 10.10
N VAL A 91 3.30 4.13 11.16
CA VAL A 91 3.61 5.12 12.21
C VAL A 91 4.29 6.32 11.57
N GLU A 92 5.38 6.07 10.85
CA GLU A 92 6.13 7.08 10.10
C GLU A 92 5.54 7.25 8.69
N LEU A 93 4.81 8.35 8.47
CA LEU A 93 4.16 8.62 7.18
C LEU A 93 5.15 8.90 6.05
N ASN A 94 6.26 9.55 6.37
CA ASN A 94 7.26 9.97 5.40
C ASN A 94 8.25 8.83 5.13
N GLU A 95 8.41 8.45 3.85
CA GLU A 95 9.38 7.44 3.40
C GLU A 95 10.78 7.72 3.96
N SER A 96 11.27 8.95 3.77
CA SER A 96 12.65 9.29 4.12
C SER A 96 12.93 9.13 5.62
N MET A 97 11.92 9.41 6.45
CA MET A 97 11.99 9.22 7.89
C MET A 97 11.98 7.73 8.23
N ARG A 98 11.10 6.95 7.61
CA ARG A 98 11.04 5.49 7.84
C ARG A 98 12.33 4.77 7.47
N ARG A 99 12.90 5.09 6.30
CA ARG A 99 14.21 4.55 5.89
C ARG A 99 15.32 4.93 6.86
N ARG A 100 15.25 6.12 7.46
CA ARG A 100 16.22 6.56 8.47
C ARG A 100 16.04 5.78 9.77
N THR A 101 14.81 5.61 10.25
CA THR A 101 14.49 4.84 11.46
C THR A 101 14.93 3.38 11.31
N GLN A 102 14.57 2.72 10.21
CA GLN A 102 14.99 1.34 9.92
C GLN A 102 16.53 1.19 9.88
N ARG A 103 17.25 2.18 9.33
CA ARG A 103 18.72 2.18 9.34
C ARG A 103 19.30 2.34 10.75
N GLN A 104 18.70 3.20 11.58
CA GLN A 104 19.13 3.44 12.95
C GLN A 104 18.84 2.23 13.86
N GLU A 105 17.69 1.58 13.69
CA GLU A 105 17.36 0.35 14.40
C GLU A 105 18.33 -0.76 14.02
N LYS A 106 18.64 -0.88 12.73
CA LYS A 106 19.63 -1.86 12.25
C LYS A 106 21.03 -1.57 12.79
N SER A 107 21.46 -0.30 12.88
CA SER A 107 22.77 0.04 13.45
C SER A 107 22.85 -0.25 14.94
N LYS A 108 21.80 0.12 15.70
CA LYS A 108 21.66 -0.21 17.12
C LYS A 108 21.66 -1.71 17.37
N ALA A 109 20.95 -2.49 16.56
CA ALA A 109 20.92 -3.94 16.64
C ALA A 109 22.28 -4.59 16.32
N LEU A 110 23.10 -3.96 15.47
CA LEU A 110 24.48 -4.37 15.19
C LEU A 110 25.51 -3.88 16.24
N GLY A 111 25.08 -3.17 17.28
CA GLY A 111 25.96 -2.71 18.37
C GLY A 111 26.99 -1.66 17.94
N LYS A 112 26.72 -0.90 16.87
CA LYS A 112 27.54 0.24 16.43
C LYS A 112 26.82 1.57 16.64
#